data_AF-A0A811AQ10-F1
#
_entry.id   AF-A0A811AQ10-F1
#
_cell.length_a   1.000
_cell.length_b   1.000
_cell.length_c   1.000
_cell.angle_alpha   90.00
_cell.angle_beta   90.00
_cell.angle_gamma   90.00
#
_symmetry.space_group_name_H-M   'P 1'
#
loop_
_entity.id
_entity.type
_entity.pdbx_description
1 polymer ?
#
loop_
_entity_poly.entity_id
_entity_poly.type
_entity_poly.pdbx_seq_one_letter_code
_entity_poly.pdbx_strand_id
1 'polypeptide(L)'
;MAYQNIFTQVQVQCAAHHGVALRPGSSERETQTTFSYWLGKIGDAQIGPIYLGVTGVVSAIFFAFAMLIIGLNMLAQVDWNVIAFIKNFCWLALEPPKAEYGLSFPPLAEGGWWLTTGF
;
A
#
# COMPACT_ATOMS: atom_id res chain seq x y z
N MET A 1 -38.39 2.49 20.23
CA MET A 1 -36.97 2.87 20.09
C MET A 1 -36.78 3.55 18.75
N ALA A 2 -35.94 4.59 18.66
CA ALA A 2 -35.69 5.31 17.42
C ALA A 2 -34.44 4.76 16.70
N TYR A 3 -34.42 4.87 15.37
CA TYR A 3 -33.26 4.51 14.55
C TYR A 3 -32.12 5.52 14.75
N GLN A 4 -30.89 5.01 14.93
CA GLN A 4 -29.71 5.80 15.32
C GLN A 4 -28.85 6.27 14.14
N ASN A 5 -29.23 5.92 12.90
CA ASN A 5 -28.49 6.29 11.68
C ASN A 5 -27.01 5.87 11.62
N ILE A 6 -26.68 4.71 12.21
CA ILE A 6 -25.33 4.13 12.15
C ILE A 6 -25.15 3.19 10.94
N PHE A 7 -26.20 2.46 10.56
CA PHE A 7 -26.15 1.51 9.44
C PHE A 7 -27.32 1.69 8.48
N THR A 8 -27.02 1.90 7.21
CA THR A 8 -28.01 2.07 6.14
C THR A 8 -29.00 0.90 6.11
N GLN A 9 -30.26 1.15 6.49
CA GLN A 9 -31.30 0.12 6.54
C GLN A 9 -31.56 -0.46 5.14
N VAL A 10 -31.77 0.41 4.17
CA VAL A 10 -32.01 0.06 2.76
C VAL A 10 -31.01 0.82 1.90
N GLN A 11 -30.20 0.09 1.15
CA GLN A 11 -29.26 0.66 0.20
C GLN A 11 -29.92 0.80 -1.16
N VAL A 12 -29.58 1.88 -1.86
CA VAL A 12 -29.95 2.11 -3.26
C VAL A 12 -28.68 2.22 -4.08
N GLN A 13 -28.72 1.74 -5.31
CA GLN A 13 -27.58 1.78 -6.22
C GLN A 13 -27.99 2.45 -7.53
N CYS A 14 -27.11 3.29 -8.06
CA CYS A 14 -27.24 3.92 -9.37
C CYS A 14 -26.06 3.53 -10.28
N ALA A 15 -26.05 4.07 -11.50
CA ALA A 15 -24.91 3.92 -12.40
C ALA A 15 -23.64 4.53 -11.77
N ALA A 16 -22.49 3.92 -12.01
CA ALA A 16 -21.23 4.35 -11.41
C ALA A 16 -20.86 5.78 -11.82
N HIS A 17 -20.40 6.56 -10.85
CA HIS A 17 -19.98 7.94 -11.07
C HIS A 17 -18.48 8.00 -11.38
N HIS A 18 -18.10 8.46 -12.58
CA HIS A 18 -16.69 8.54 -13.02
C HIS A 18 -15.95 9.81 -12.55
N GLY A 19 -16.60 10.60 -11.70
CA GLY A 19 -16.06 11.84 -11.16
C GLY A 19 -16.24 13.01 -12.11
N VAL A 20 -15.93 14.21 -11.62
CA VAL A 20 -15.96 15.44 -12.42
C VAL A 20 -14.85 15.41 -13.48
N ALA A 21 -15.12 16.00 -14.64
CA ALA A 21 -14.17 16.10 -15.74
C ALA A 21 -12.86 16.76 -15.29
N LEU A 22 -11.74 16.19 -15.72
CA LEU A 22 -10.40 16.69 -15.39
C LEU A 22 -10.02 17.88 -16.29
N ARG A 23 -9.10 18.71 -15.80
CA ARG A 23 -8.54 19.81 -16.60
C ARG A 23 -7.76 19.25 -17.80
N PRO A 24 -7.79 19.92 -18.97
CA PRO A 24 -6.96 19.54 -20.11
C PRO A 24 -5.49 19.37 -19.72
N GLY A 25 -4.85 18.30 -20.22
CA GLY A 25 -3.48 17.93 -19.90
C GLY A 25 -3.32 16.98 -18.70
N SER A 26 -4.41 16.65 -18.00
CA SER A 26 -4.41 15.59 -16.98
C SER A 26 -4.43 14.21 -17.65
N SER A 27 -3.80 13.22 -17.04
CA SER A 27 -4.00 11.82 -17.45
C SER A 27 -5.46 11.40 -17.26
N GLU A 28 -5.92 10.38 -17.97
CA GLU A 28 -7.26 9.85 -17.74
C GLU A 28 -7.32 9.07 -16.43
N ARG A 29 -8.51 8.99 -15.81
CA ARG A 29 -8.73 8.07 -14.69
C ARG A 29 -8.90 6.65 -15.23
N GLU A 30 -8.65 5.68 -14.37
CA GLU A 30 -9.11 4.32 -14.63
C GLU A 30 -10.63 4.28 -14.82
N THR A 31 -11.12 3.30 -15.57
CA THR A 31 -12.57 3.18 -15.86
C THR A 31 -13.27 2.17 -14.96
N GLN A 32 -12.50 1.32 -14.27
CA GLN A 32 -13.05 0.26 -13.45
C GLN A 32 -13.67 0.81 -12.16
N THR A 33 -14.90 0.37 -11.89
CA THR A 33 -15.65 0.65 -10.67
C THR A 33 -16.34 -0.61 -10.19
N THR A 34 -16.44 -0.80 -8.89
CA THR A 34 -17.24 -1.88 -8.29
C THR A 34 -18.08 -1.35 -7.14
N PHE A 35 -19.07 -2.13 -6.69
CA PHE A 35 -19.92 -1.78 -5.56
C PHE A 35 -19.80 -2.84 -4.46
N SER A 36 -19.56 -2.39 -3.23
CA SER A 36 -19.48 -3.24 -2.04
C SER A 36 -20.69 -3.04 -1.14
N TYR A 37 -21.49 -4.09 -0.99
CA TYR A 37 -22.66 -4.10 -0.10
C TYR A 37 -22.30 -3.73 1.34
N TRP A 38 -21.15 -4.23 1.83
CA TRP A 38 -20.71 -3.98 3.20
C TRP A 38 -20.23 -2.54 3.41
N LEU A 39 -19.54 -1.95 2.42
CA LEU A 39 -19.21 -0.52 2.49
C LEU A 39 -20.48 0.34 2.42
N GLY A 40 -21.45 -0.04 1.59
CA GLY A 40 -22.77 0.61 1.51
C GLY A 40 -23.56 0.59 2.82
N LYS A 41 -23.24 -0.31 3.77
CA LYS A 41 -23.89 -0.32 5.09
C LYS A 41 -23.42 0.82 5.98
N ILE A 42 -22.21 1.35 5.75
CA ILE A 42 -21.59 2.39 6.57
C ILE A 42 -21.32 3.69 5.79
N GLY A 43 -21.47 3.69 4.46
CA GLY A 43 -21.20 4.85 3.61
C GLY A 43 -21.52 4.60 2.14
N ASP A 44 -20.71 5.16 1.24
CA ASP A 44 -20.81 4.91 -0.20
C ASP A 44 -20.33 3.48 -0.54
N ALA A 45 -21.09 2.80 -1.40
CA ALA A 45 -20.78 1.46 -1.85
C ALA A 45 -19.75 1.45 -2.99
N GLN A 46 -19.61 2.54 -3.75
CA GLN A 46 -18.76 2.57 -4.94
C GLN A 46 -17.26 2.60 -4.56
N ILE A 47 -16.48 1.69 -5.14
CA ILE A 47 -15.01 1.67 -5.07
C ILE A 47 -14.47 1.98 -6.48
N GLY A 48 -13.62 3.01 -6.56
CA GLY A 48 -13.09 3.54 -7.81
C GLY A 48 -14.00 4.60 -8.45
N PRO A 49 -13.58 5.21 -9.57
CA PRO A 49 -12.29 5.02 -10.23
C PRO A 49 -11.15 5.74 -9.50
N ILE A 50 -9.91 5.31 -9.75
CA ILE A 50 -8.70 5.97 -9.23
C ILE A 50 -8.01 6.77 -10.35
N TYR A 51 -7.42 7.90 -9.98
CA TYR A 51 -6.52 8.64 -10.86
C TYR A 51 -5.09 8.15 -10.64
N LEU A 52 -4.42 7.72 -11.71
CA LEU A 52 -3.04 7.26 -11.65
C LEU A 52 -2.19 7.94 -12.74
N GLY A 53 -1.79 9.18 -12.46
CA GLY A 53 -0.81 9.88 -13.29
C GLY A 53 0.61 9.36 -13.09
N VAL A 54 1.56 9.91 -13.85
CA VAL A 54 2.99 9.53 -13.79
C VAL A 54 3.54 9.55 -12.36
N THR A 55 3.20 10.57 -11.56
CA THR A 55 3.63 10.69 -10.17
C THR A 55 3.10 9.55 -9.29
N GLY A 56 1.84 9.15 -9.49
CA GLY A 56 1.23 8.04 -8.77
C GLY A 56 1.87 6.70 -9.14
N VAL A 57 2.15 6.47 -10.43
CA VAL A 57 2.86 5.27 -10.90
C VAL A 57 4.26 5.18 -10.31
N VAL A 58 5.03 6.27 -10.38
CA VAL A 58 6.39 6.31 -9.83
C VAL A 58 6.37 6.06 -8.31
N SER A 59 5.43 6.68 -7.59
CA SER A 59 5.24 6.43 -6.16
C SER A 59 4.92 4.96 -5.85
N ALA A 60 4.05 4.31 -6.63
CA ALA A 60 3.70 2.91 -6.43
C ALA A 60 4.89 1.97 -6.69
N ILE A 61 5.73 2.28 -7.69
CA ILE A 61 6.94 1.52 -8.01
C ILE A 61 7.95 1.60 -6.85
N PHE A 62 8.25 2.79 -6.35
CA PHE A 62 9.18 2.95 -5.23
C PHE A 62 8.65 2.27 -3.96
N PHE A 63 7.35 2.39 -3.67
CA PHE A 63 6.73 1.68 -2.56
C PHE A 63 6.86 0.15 -2.71
N ALA A 64 6.63 -0.38 -3.92
CA ALA A 64 6.77 -1.81 -4.18
C ALA A 64 8.22 -2.29 -3.98
N PHE A 65 9.21 -1.52 -4.46
CA PHE A 65 10.62 -1.85 -4.23
C PHE A 65 10.99 -1.83 -2.75
N ALA A 66 10.56 -0.83 -1.99
CA ALA A 66 10.79 -0.78 -0.54
C ALA A 66 10.23 -2.01 0.17
N MET A 67 8.96 -2.38 -0.12
CA MET A 67 8.32 -3.57 0.46
C MET A 67 9.04 -4.86 0.06
N LEU A 68 9.50 -4.98 -1.18
CA LEU A 68 10.25 -6.16 -1.66
C LEU A 68 11.61 -6.28 -0.96
N ILE A 69 12.35 -5.17 -0.81
CA ILE A 69 13.66 -5.20 -0.13
C ILE A 69 13.49 -5.63 1.33
N ILE A 70 12.52 -5.07 2.05
CA ILE A 70 12.21 -5.45 3.43
C ILE A 70 11.86 -6.94 3.50
N GLY A 71 10.89 -7.39 2.69
CA GLY A 71 10.41 -8.77 2.71
C GLY A 71 11.49 -9.80 2.36
N LEU A 72 12.31 -9.53 1.34
CA LEU A 72 13.40 -10.42 0.93
C LEU A 72 14.51 -10.51 1.99
N ASN A 73 14.86 -9.40 2.64
CA ASN A 73 15.85 -9.43 3.72
C ASN A 73 15.32 -10.18 4.97
N MET A 74 14.06 -9.97 5.33
CA MET A 74 13.43 -10.72 6.42
C MET A 74 13.36 -12.23 6.11
N LEU A 75 13.10 -12.60 4.85
CA LEU A 75 13.09 -14.00 4.43
C LEU A 75 14.49 -14.62 4.40
N ALA A 76 15.51 -13.85 4.03
CA ALA A 76 16.91 -14.29 4.07
C ALA A 76 17.40 -14.57 5.51
N GLN A 77 16.88 -13.87 6.52
CA GLN A 77 17.22 -14.10 7.94
C GLN A 77 16.79 -15.47 8.47
N VAL A 78 15.84 -16.12 7.80
CA VAL A 78 15.33 -17.45 8.15
C VAL A 78 15.65 -18.50 7.09
N ASP A 79 16.77 -18.31 6.39
CA ASP A 79 17.28 -19.24 5.37
C ASP A 79 16.23 -19.61 4.30
N TRP A 80 15.41 -18.63 3.90
CA TRP A 80 14.33 -18.80 2.91
C TRP A 80 13.22 -19.78 3.31
N ASN A 81 13.12 -20.13 4.60
CA ASN A 81 12.04 -20.96 5.12
C ASN A 81 10.78 -20.13 5.37
N VAL A 82 9.78 -20.29 4.51
CA VAL A 82 8.50 -19.56 4.58
C VAL A 82 7.73 -19.83 5.87
N ILE A 83 7.82 -21.04 6.45
CA ILE A 83 7.13 -21.37 7.70
C ILE A 83 7.78 -20.59 8.86
N ALA A 84 9.10 -20.55 8.90
CA ALA A 84 9.83 -19.77 9.90
C ALA A 84 9.60 -18.26 9.73
N PHE A 85 9.50 -17.78 8.48
CA PHE A 85 9.16 -16.40 8.15
C PHE A 85 7.80 -16.01 8.73
N ILE A 86 6.74 -16.79 8.48
CA ILE A 86 5.40 -16.51 9.00
C ILE A 86 5.38 -16.58 10.54
N LYS A 87 6.04 -17.60 11.11
CA LYS A 87 6.12 -17.77 12.58
C LYS A 87 6.77 -16.57 13.27
N ASN A 88 7.85 -16.05 12.69
CA ASN A 88 8.65 -14.99 13.28
C ASN A 88 8.36 -13.61 12.67
N PHE A 89 7.32 -13.45 11.84
CA PHE A 89 7.10 -12.25 11.01
C PHE A 89 7.15 -10.94 11.81
N CYS A 90 6.58 -10.92 13.02
CA CYS A 90 6.56 -9.76 13.90
C CYS A 90 7.91 -9.47 14.61
N TRP A 91 8.89 -10.37 14.52
CA TRP A 91 10.22 -10.26 15.14
C TRP A 91 11.36 -10.10 14.13
N LEU A 92 11.12 -10.41 12.85
CA LEU A 92 12.08 -10.17 11.79
C LEU A 92 12.17 -8.67 11.52
N ALA A 93 13.36 -8.17 11.23
CA ALA A 93 13.59 -6.73 11.06
C ALA A 93 14.70 -6.47 10.06
N LEU A 94 14.55 -5.45 9.24
CA LEU A 94 15.67 -4.90 8.48
C LEU A 94 16.44 -3.94 9.39
N GLU A 95 17.62 -4.35 9.84
CA GLU A 95 18.40 -3.57 10.81
C GLU A 95 19.11 -2.37 10.15
N PRO A 96 19.21 -1.22 10.83
CA PRO A 96 19.95 -0.07 10.36
C PRO A 96 21.47 -0.33 10.39
N PRO A 97 22.27 0.51 9.69
CA PRO A 97 23.72 0.44 9.76
C PRO A 97 24.26 0.61 11.18
N LYS A 98 25.36 -0.08 11.49
CA LYS A 98 26.09 0.12 12.75
C LYS A 98 26.65 1.55 12.82
N ALA A 99 26.82 2.05 14.05
CA ALA A 99 27.31 3.41 14.30
C ALA A 99 28.69 3.71 13.71
N GLU A 100 29.54 2.70 13.49
CA GLU A 100 30.88 2.84 12.89
C GLU A 100 30.85 3.43 11.47
N TYR A 101 29.75 3.27 10.75
CA TYR A 101 29.56 3.81 9.40
C TYR A 101 29.09 5.28 9.41
N GLY A 102 28.66 5.84 10.54
CA GLY A 102 28.13 7.20 10.61
C GLY A 102 27.02 7.45 9.59
N LEU A 103 27.19 8.45 8.72
CA LEU A 103 26.28 8.77 7.61
C LEU A 103 26.78 8.29 6.24
N SER A 104 27.85 7.50 6.22
CA SER A 104 28.37 6.92 4.98
C SER A 104 27.52 5.74 4.52
N PHE A 105 27.65 5.37 3.24
CA PHE A 105 26.94 4.22 2.69
C PHE A 105 27.70 2.91 3.05
N PRO A 106 27.12 2.02 3.88
CA PRO A 106 27.76 0.79 4.33
C PRO A 106 27.58 -0.34 3.30
N PRO A 107 28.26 -1.49 3.49
CA PRO A 107 27.98 -2.70 2.72
C PRO A 107 26.50 -3.13 2.83
N LEU A 108 25.97 -3.78 1.78
CA LEU A 108 24.57 -4.19 1.71
C LEU A 108 24.15 -5.07 2.89
N ALA A 109 24.99 -6.04 3.26
CA ALA A 109 24.73 -6.96 4.37
C ALA A 109 24.82 -6.31 5.77
N GLU A 110 25.34 -5.08 5.88
CA GLU A 110 25.58 -4.39 7.14
C GLU A 110 24.74 -3.09 7.27
N GLY A 111 23.56 -3.09 6.67
CA GLY A 111 22.61 -1.96 6.74
C GLY A 111 22.46 -1.17 5.44
N GLY A 112 23.18 -1.52 4.37
CA GLY A 112 23.02 -0.84 3.08
C GLY A 112 21.60 -1.02 2.49
N TRP A 113 20.99 -2.19 2.73
CA TRP A 113 19.59 -2.43 2.37
C TRP A 113 18.61 -1.53 3.12
N TRP A 114 18.91 -1.19 4.38
CA TRP A 114 18.09 -0.28 5.17
C TRP A 114 18.07 1.13 4.57
N LEU A 115 19.24 1.67 4.20
CA LEU A 115 19.34 2.98 3.55
C LEU A 115 18.68 3.00 2.17
N THR A 116 18.82 1.93 1.40
CA THR A 116 18.19 1.81 0.08
C THR A 116 16.66 1.78 0.18
N THR A 117 16.14 1.15 1.23
CA THR A 117 14.69 1.09 1.50
C THR A 117 14.14 2.45 1.94
N GLY A 118 14.92 3.24 2.68
CA GLY A 118 14.49 4.52 3.22
C GLY A 118 14.65 5.73 2.29
N PHE A 119 15.27 5.55 1.11
CA PHE A 119 15.47 6.60 0.10
C PHE A 119 14.20 6.86 -0.72
#